data_AF-A0A7S9CNY8-F1
#
_entry.id   AF-A0A7S9CNY8-F1
#
_cell.length_a   1.000
_cell.length_b   1.000
_cell.length_c   1.000
_cell.angle_alpha   90.00
_cell.angle_beta   90.00
_cell.angle_gamma   90.00
#
_symmetry.space_group_name_H-M   'P 1'
#
loop_
_entity.id
_entity.type
_entity.pdbx_description
1 polymer ?
#
loop_
_entity_poly.entity_id
_entity_poly.type
_entity_poly.pdbx_seq_one_letter_code
_entity_poly.pdbx_strand_id
1 'polypeptide(L)'
;MNERLRGQPMSHWFDDLTKALSSASITPRRSFLQILGLSAANLSWPIVFSQPAHAQAADDCAWKITGNVMSREFVATEGGLSIKRTLSYDRAKKTAEMHGTLLEGGALVAKLDIVAARGGAVTANASYGPRVTGAKAIALKSTDGKAFTGQLDGRTVRKVDKRLVQADGTDAPPLVLEPTLRSAFQSLQNRAIQRGSGTCRTERTLHPHDPNNPGPGSDWYEPAGVSWVSCQNCQDGCYSTYQDTALSWSCYFLSLVCEAEAIAQWSICMGLCELPGNGCLPVPCGSFTTCAPGDTCFSYKDGRLCCSAPSAICNNVCCGKDVATCAPNGSCGCPTGELQCGNKCCDGKTQICSNGLCCPKGQLNHNGKCCAESSLCGKVCCDELATCGDPKKGICCPFETTFCAGKCCDQNQVCINGSCCPKERSCGGVCCPSGQRCSDPAKKTCVACPPAKVPCLPSSGASLCCAPDVACCPGVCCQPGQVCNSAGAGKFVCGPPQVIK
;
A
#
# COMPACT_ATOMS: atom_id res chain seq x y z
N MET A 1 -66.13 -29.39 8.74
CA MET A 1 -65.39 -30.64 8.47
C MET A 1 -65.27 -30.74 6.95
N ASN A 2 -64.13 -30.85 6.27
CA ASN A 2 -62.71 -30.83 6.61
C ASN A 2 -61.95 -30.52 5.30
N GLU A 3 -60.83 -29.82 5.45
CA GLU A 3 -59.56 -29.87 4.68
C GLU A 3 -59.55 -30.10 3.14
N ARG A 4 -58.94 -29.15 2.42
CA ARG A 4 -57.64 -29.36 1.74
C ARG A 4 -57.06 -28.04 1.19
N LEU A 5 -56.13 -27.47 1.94
CA LEU A 5 -55.14 -26.50 1.48
C LEU A 5 -53.74 -27.11 1.66
N ARG A 6 -53.03 -27.34 0.56
CA ARG A 6 -51.56 -27.45 0.44
C ARG A 6 -51.27 -26.77 -0.91
N GLY A 7 -50.38 -25.81 -1.07
CA GLY A 7 -49.14 -25.50 -0.38
C GLY A 7 -48.10 -25.33 -1.49
N GLN A 8 -47.88 -24.10 -1.97
CA GLN A 8 -46.75 -23.74 -2.83
C GLN A 8 -45.84 -22.79 -2.05
N PRO A 9 -44.54 -23.09 -1.90
CA PRO A 9 -43.60 -22.20 -1.23
C PRO A 9 -43.14 -21.09 -2.19
N MET A 10 -43.35 -19.82 -1.78
CA MET A 10 -42.71 -18.66 -2.40
C MET A 10 -41.35 -18.43 -1.74
N SER A 11 -40.28 -18.93 -2.35
CA SER A 11 -38.90 -18.66 -1.96
C SER A 11 -38.00 -18.59 -3.20
N HIS A 12 -38.10 -17.53 -4.01
CA HIS A 12 -37.19 -17.33 -5.16
C HIS A 12 -36.60 -15.92 -5.32
N TRP A 13 -37.13 -14.89 -4.64
CA TRP A 13 -36.57 -13.53 -4.83
C TRP A 13 -35.19 -13.32 -4.17
N PHE A 14 -34.92 -13.97 -3.04
CA PHE A 14 -33.60 -13.87 -2.39
C PHE A 14 -32.50 -14.55 -3.20
N ASP A 15 -32.81 -15.66 -3.86
CA ASP A 15 -31.89 -16.37 -4.77
C ASP A 15 -31.62 -15.56 -6.05
N ASP A 16 -32.63 -14.84 -6.56
CA ASP A 16 -32.47 -13.99 -7.75
C ASP A 16 -31.64 -12.73 -7.46
N LEU A 17 -31.78 -12.13 -6.27
CA LEU A 17 -30.94 -11.02 -5.83
C LEU A 17 -29.48 -11.45 -5.64
N THR A 18 -29.26 -12.65 -5.07
CA THR A 18 -27.91 -13.20 -4.84
C THR A 18 -27.24 -13.60 -6.16
N LYS A 19 -28.00 -14.17 -7.12
CA LYS A 19 -27.52 -14.47 -8.49
C LYS A 19 -27.24 -13.23 -9.33
N ALA A 20 -28.03 -12.17 -9.18
CA ALA A 20 -27.79 -10.90 -9.87
C ALA A 20 -26.52 -10.20 -9.35
N LEU A 21 -26.21 -10.33 -8.06
CA LEU A 21 -25.00 -9.78 -7.46
C LEU A 21 -23.74 -10.62 -7.73
N SER A 22 -23.85 -11.95 -7.88
CA SER A 22 -22.70 -12.83 -8.13
C SER A 22 -22.27 -12.91 -9.61
N SER A 23 -23.07 -12.40 -10.55
CA SER A 23 -22.83 -12.52 -12.01
C SER A 23 -22.43 -11.21 -12.69
N ALA A 24 -22.06 -10.18 -11.92
CA ALA A 24 -21.72 -8.85 -12.44
C ALA A 24 -20.34 -8.80 -13.14
N SER A 25 -20.20 -9.45 -14.30
CA SER A 25 -19.37 -8.94 -15.39
C SER A 25 -20.27 -8.13 -16.33
N ILE A 26 -20.49 -6.86 -16.01
CA ILE A 26 -21.44 -6.00 -16.73
C ILE A 26 -20.71 -5.24 -17.85
N THR A 27 -20.83 -5.73 -19.08
CA THR A 27 -20.87 -4.89 -20.28
C THR A 27 -22.32 -4.47 -20.53
N PRO A 28 -22.63 -3.20 -20.85
CA PRO A 28 -24.01 -2.75 -20.99
C PRO A 28 -24.60 -3.24 -22.33
N ARG A 29 -25.59 -4.13 -22.26
CA ARG A 29 -26.51 -4.42 -23.37
C ARG A 29 -27.38 -3.20 -23.62
N ARG A 30 -27.05 -2.41 -24.65
CA ARG A 30 -28.00 -1.47 -25.28
C ARG A 30 -28.97 -2.26 -26.13
N SER A 31 -30.25 -2.21 -25.77
CA SER A 31 -31.33 -2.82 -26.54
C SER A 31 -31.59 -2.06 -27.83
N PHE A 32 -31.71 -2.87 -28.88
CA PHE A 32 -31.75 -2.59 -30.30
C PHE A 32 -33.21 -2.51 -30.74
N LEU A 33 -33.89 -1.40 -30.53
CA LEU A 33 -35.24 -1.17 -31.08
C LEU A 33 -35.49 0.33 -31.30
N GLN A 34 -35.11 0.82 -32.48
CA GLN A 34 -35.75 1.91 -33.23
C GLN A 34 -35.05 2.05 -34.59
N ILE A 35 -35.39 1.16 -35.53
CA ILE A 35 -35.09 1.30 -36.96
C ILE A 35 -36.40 1.02 -37.71
N LEU A 36 -36.67 1.88 -38.72
CA LEU A 36 -37.84 1.99 -39.60
C LEU A 36 -39.02 2.79 -39.01
N GLY A 37 -39.47 3.91 -39.59
CA GLY A 37 -39.08 4.62 -40.80
C GLY A 37 -40.12 5.69 -41.13
N LEU A 38 -39.70 6.80 -41.75
CA LEU A 38 -40.26 7.38 -42.98
C LEU A 38 -39.73 8.80 -43.21
N SER A 39 -39.11 8.93 -44.36
CA SER A 39 -38.64 10.14 -45.05
C SER A 39 -39.80 10.96 -45.64
N ALA A 40 -39.72 12.30 -45.60
CA ALA A 40 -39.79 13.16 -46.79
C ALA A 40 -39.75 14.67 -46.47
N ALA A 41 -39.05 15.39 -47.37
CA ALA A 41 -39.27 16.77 -47.81
C ALA A 41 -38.69 17.96 -47.01
N ASN A 42 -37.53 18.40 -47.52
CA ASN A 42 -37.07 19.78 -47.67
C ASN A 42 -38.17 20.85 -47.70
N LEU A 43 -38.09 21.85 -46.80
CA LEU A 43 -38.34 23.27 -47.09
C LEU A 43 -37.50 24.12 -46.13
N SER A 44 -36.57 24.87 -46.69
CA SER A 44 -35.64 25.79 -46.01
C SER A 44 -36.24 27.19 -45.89
N TRP A 45 -36.50 27.65 -44.66
CA TRP A 45 -36.67 29.07 -44.31
C TRP A 45 -36.01 29.33 -42.93
N PRO A 46 -35.29 30.45 -42.74
CA PRO A 46 -34.64 30.73 -41.47
C PRO A 46 -35.65 31.37 -40.52
N ILE A 47 -36.19 30.60 -39.58
CA ILE A 47 -36.85 31.19 -38.41
C ILE A 47 -35.77 31.40 -37.36
N VAL A 48 -35.32 32.65 -37.24
CA VAL A 48 -34.57 33.11 -36.07
C VAL A 48 -35.55 33.15 -34.90
N PHE A 49 -35.64 32.05 -34.15
CA PHE A 49 -36.13 32.11 -32.78
C PHE A 49 -35.03 32.76 -31.94
N SER A 50 -35.17 34.06 -31.69
CA SER A 50 -34.52 34.68 -30.55
C SER A 50 -35.09 34.02 -29.29
N GLN A 51 -34.32 33.10 -28.71
CA GLN A 51 -34.60 32.58 -27.38
C GLN A 51 -34.60 33.79 -26.42
N PRO A 52 -35.67 34.04 -25.64
CA PRO A 52 -35.55 34.93 -24.51
C PRO A 52 -34.44 34.36 -23.62
N ALA A 53 -33.54 35.22 -23.16
CA ALA A 53 -32.47 34.87 -22.24
C ALA A 53 -33.08 34.24 -20.98
N HIS A 54 -33.17 32.90 -20.95
CA HIS A 54 -33.49 32.16 -19.75
C HIS A 54 -32.32 32.36 -18.80
N ALA A 55 -32.55 33.07 -17.71
CA ALA A 55 -31.67 33.04 -16.56
C ALA A 55 -31.38 31.57 -16.23
N GLN A 56 -30.13 31.15 -16.43
CA GLN A 56 -29.67 29.84 -15.99
C GLN A 56 -29.75 29.84 -14.46
N ALA A 57 -30.83 29.29 -13.92
CA ALA A 57 -30.88 28.95 -12.51
C ALA A 57 -29.75 27.95 -12.23
N ALA A 58 -28.89 28.30 -11.29
CA ALA A 58 -27.85 27.42 -10.76
C ALA A 58 -28.54 26.28 -10.02
N ASP A 59 -28.81 25.18 -10.73
CA ASP A 59 -29.29 23.95 -10.10
C ASP A 59 -28.06 23.23 -9.52
N ASP A 60 -27.85 23.36 -8.21
CA ASP A 60 -26.74 22.73 -7.50
C ASP A 60 -27.14 21.35 -6.98
N CYS A 61 -26.40 20.33 -7.42
CA CYS A 61 -26.49 18.97 -6.91
C CYS A 61 -25.16 18.65 -6.21
N ALA A 62 -25.15 18.72 -4.88
CA ALA A 62 -23.94 18.55 -4.10
C ALA A 62 -24.00 17.27 -3.25
N TRP A 63 -22.95 16.46 -3.34
CA TRP A 63 -22.65 15.44 -2.35
C TRP A 63 -21.86 16.06 -1.22
N LYS A 64 -22.26 15.78 0.01
CA LYS A 64 -21.56 16.20 1.22
C LYS A 64 -21.42 15.00 2.14
N ILE A 65 -20.20 14.78 2.64
CA ILE A 65 -19.96 13.85 3.75
C ILE A 65 -19.59 14.68 4.96
N THR A 66 -20.28 14.48 6.08
CA THR A 66 -20.00 15.15 7.36
C THR A 66 -20.06 14.12 8.48
N GLY A 67 -18.92 13.83 9.10
CA GLY A 67 -18.85 12.82 10.16
C GLY A 67 -19.22 11.44 9.64
N ASN A 68 -20.32 10.85 10.13
CA ASN A 68 -20.87 9.55 9.70
C ASN A 68 -22.02 9.68 8.68
N VAL A 69 -22.36 10.89 8.27
CA VAL A 69 -23.52 11.18 7.43
C VAL A 69 -23.05 11.49 6.02
N MET A 70 -23.58 10.73 5.07
CA MET A 70 -23.52 11.05 3.66
C MET A 70 -24.84 11.71 3.27
N SER A 71 -24.80 12.89 2.66
CA SER A 71 -25.99 13.59 2.20
C SER A 71 -25.83 14.06 0.76
N ARG A 72 -26.92 14.01 0.01
CA ARG A 72 -27.07 14.59 -1.31
C ARG A 72 -28.20 15.61 -1.24
N GLU A 73 -27.88 16.84 -1.59
CA GLU A 73 -28.87 17.91 -1.71
C GLU A 73 -29.16 18.18 -3.19
N PHE A 74 -30.44 18.35 -3.49
CA PHE A 74 -30.96 18.75 -4.78
C PHE A 74 -31.85 19.97 -4.58
N VAL A 75 -31.54 21.05 -5.27
CA VAL A 75 -32.36 22.25 -5.32
C VAL A 75 -32.63 22.57 -6.78
N ALA A 76 -33.90 22.81 -7.13
CA ALA A 76 -34.27 23.30 -8.44
C ALA A 76 -35.42 24.30 -8.34
N THR A 77 -35.39 25.31 -9.20
CA THR A 77 -36.40 26.37 -9.22
C THR A 77 -36.91 26.64 -10.63
N GLU A 78 -38.23 26.75 -10.78
CA GLU A 78 -38.84 27.06 -12.07
C GLU A 78 -40.23 27.69 -11.89
N GLY A 79 -40.50 28.78 -12.60
CA GLY A 79 -41.86 29.33 -12.68
C GLY A 79 -42.44 29.74 -11.33
N GLY A 80 -41.60 30.17 -10.39
CA GLY A 80 -42.00 30.48 -9.01
C GLY A 80 -42.09 29.27 -8.08
N LEU A 81 -41.94 28.05 -8.59
CA LEU A 81 -41.77 26.84 -7.79
C LEU A 81 -40.31 26.65 -7.40
N SER A 82 -40.12 26.13 -6.20
CA SER A 82 -38.83 25.64 -5.73
C SER A 82 -39.01 24.27 -5.12
N ILE A 83 -38.18 23.33 -5.54
CA ILE A 83 -38.05 22.05 -4.88
C ILE A 83 -36.70 21.98 -4.21
N LYS A 84 -36.69 21.62 -2.93
CA LYS A 84 -35.49 21.26 -2.20
C LYS A 84 -35.66 19.87 -1.63
N ARG A 85 -34.68 19.03 -1.91
CA ARG A 85 -34.66 17.65 -1.49
C ARG A 85 -33.29 17.26 -0.97
N THR A 86 -33.25 16.67 0.21
CA THR A 86 -32.04 16.18 0.84
C THR A 86 -32.21 14.70 1.13
N LEU A 87 -31.40 13.86 0.52
CA LEU A 87 -31.30 12.44 0.82
C LEU A 87 -30.05 12.23 1.64
N SER A 88 -30.13 11.56 2.78
CA SER A 88 -28.95 11.26 3.59
C SER A 88 -28.97 9.85 4.13
N TYR A 89 -27.78 9.35 4.46
CA TYR A 89 -27.59 8.07 5.11
C TYR A 89 -26.56 8.25 6.23
N ASP A 90 -26.99 7.96 7.46
CA ASP A 90 -26.16 7.93 8.65
C ASP A 90 -25.68 6.49 8.87
N ARG A 91 -24.37 6.29 8.70
CA ARG A 91 -23.72 4.98 8.83
C ARG A 91 -23.70 4.45 10.25
N ALA A 92 -23.58 5.33 11.25
CA ALA A 92 -23.52 4.93 12.65
C ALA A 92 -24.89 4.43 13.11
N LYS A 93 -25.95 5.14 12.72
CA LYS A 93 -27.33 4.76 13.02
C LYS A 93 -27.88 3.70 12.06
N LYS A 94 -27.24 3.53 10.89
CA LYS A 94 -27.71 2.69 9.78
C LYS A 94 -29.11 3.13 9.34
N THR A 95 -29.30 4.43 9.20
CA THR A 95 -30.59 5.05 8.86
C THR A 95 -30.44 5.93 7.61
N ALA A 96 -31.35 5.77 6.66
CA ALA A 96 -31.58 6.67 5.56
C ALA A 96 -32.62 7.72 5.96
N GLU A 97 -32.39 8.97 5.62
CA GLU A 97 -33.34 10.06 5.82
C GLU A 97 -33.57 10.78 4.51
N MET A 98 -34.79 11.22 4.25
CA MET A 98 -35.12 12.09 3.14
C MET A 98 -36.03 13.20 3.59
N HIS A 99 -35.62 14.42 3.26
CA HIS A 99 -36.38 15.63 3.48
C HIS A 99 -36.68 16.25 2.12
N GLY A 100 -37.96 16.43 1.80
CA GLY A 100 -38.43 17.05 0.58
C GLY A 100 -39.34 18.24 0.91
N THR A 101 -39.14 19.35 0.22
CA THR A 101 -39.99 20.53 0.31
C THR A 101 -40.26 21.06 -1.09
N LEU A 102 -41.53 21.33 -1.37
CA LEU A 102 -42.01 21.99 -2.57
C LEU A 102 -42.69 23.28 -2.13
N LEU A 103 -42.17 24.41 -2.61
CA LEU A 103 -42.70 25.75 -2.32
C LEU A 103 -43.08 26.45 -3.62
N GLU A 104 -44.07 27.34 -3.55
CA GLU A 104 -44.46 28.24 -4.63
C GLU A 104 -44.47 29.67 -4.11
N GLY A 105 -43.64 30.55 -4.66
CA GLY A 105 -43.50 31.92 -4.13
C GLY A 105 -43.12 31.96 -2.64
N GLY A 106 -42.48 30.91 -2.13
CA GLY A 106 -42.16 30.72 -0.71
C GLY A 106 -43.26 30.07 0.14
N ALA A 107 -44.49 29.92 -0.37
CA ALA A 107 -45.57 29.24 0.33
C ALA A 107 -45.44 27.71 0.21
N LEU A 108 -45.72 26.98 1.29
CA LEU A 108 -45.66 25.52 1.29
C LEU A 108 -46.72 24.93 0.36
N VAL A 109 -46.29 24.06 -0.57
CA VAL A 109 -47.17 23.20 -1.36
C VAL A 109 -47.17 21.79 -0.79
N ALA A 110 -46.00 21.23 -0.55
CA ALA A 110 -45.84 19.91 0.06
C ALA A 110 -44.52 19.81 0.82
N LYS A 111 -44.53 19.09 1.95
CA LYS A 111 -43.34 18.69 2.70
C LYS A 111 -43.40 17.19 2.96
N LEU A 112 -42.23 16.56 2.91
CA LEU A 112 -42.05 15.13 3.03
C LEU A 112 -40.84 14.84 3.90
N ASP A 113 -41.02 14.05 4.95
CA ASP A 113 -39.95 13.63 5.87
C ASP A 113 -40.03 12.10 6.02
N ILE A 114 -39.00 11.40 5.54
CA ILE A 114 -38.94 9.93 5.59
C ILE A 114 -37.66 9.51 6.30
N VAL A 115 -37.78 8.57 7.23
CA VAL A 115 -36.65 7.92 7.91
C VAL A 115 -36.82 6.42 7.76
N ALA A 116 -35.80 5.73 7.24
CA ALA A 116 -35.78 4.29 7.07
C ALA A 116 -34.54 3.69 7.74
N ALA A 117 -34.73 2.72 8.62
CA ALA A 117 -33.66 1.97 9.25
C ALA A 117 -33.27 0.74 8.43
N ARG A 118 -31.99 0.37 8.50
CA ARG A 118 -31.45 -0.87 7.95
C ARG A 118 -32.09 -2.07 8.65
N GLY A 119 -33.10 -2.63 8.01
CA GLY A 119 -34.01 -3.65 8.58
C GLY A 119 -35.45 -3.49 8.09
N GLY A 120 -35.75 -2.39 7.41
CA GLY A 120 -37.04 -2.14 6.78
C GLY A 120 -37.97 -1.25 7.61
N ALA A 121 -37.66 -0.97 8.88
CA ALA A 121 -38.49 -0.05 9.65
C ALA A 121 -38.47 1.35 9.02
N VAL A 122 -39.65 1.88 8.68
CA VAL A 122 -39.79 3.20 8.03
C VAL A 122 -40.80 4.04 8.78
N THR A 123 -40.51 5.33 8.94
CA THR A 123 -41.47 6.36 9.31
C THR A 123 -41.52 7.41 8.21
N ALA A 124 -42.71 7.73 7.72
CA ALA A 124 -42.90 8.68 6.63
C ALA A 124 -43.99 9.68 7.00
N ASN A 125 -43.68 10.97 6.95
CA ASN A 125 -44.62 12.05 7.23
C ASN A 125 -44.72 12.96 6.03
N ALA A 126 -45.93 13.34 5.65
CA ALA A 126 -46.19 14.34 4.64
C ALA A 126 -47.16 15.39 5.16
N SER A 127 -46.94 16.65 4.77
CA SER A 127 -47.87 17.75 5.01
C SER A 127 -48.07 18.55 3.74
N TYR A 128 -49.31 18.91 3.45
CA TYR A 128 -49.70 19.58 2.23
C TYR A 128 -50.26 20.97 2.51
N GLY A 129 -49.92 21.91 1.65
CA GLY A 129 -50.40 23.29 1.71
C GLY A 129 -51.80 23.47 1.13
N PRO A 130 -52.34 24.69 1.18
CA PRO A 130 -53.72 24.99 0.77
C PRO A 130 -54.00 24.77 -0.72
N ARG A 131 -52.97 24.69 -1.56
CA ARG A 131 -53.10 24.42 -3.01
C ARG A 131 -53.24 22.93 -3.37
N VAL A 132 -53.21 22.05 -2.37
CA VAL A 132 -53.43 20.61 -2.54
C VAL A 132 -54.80 20.27 -1.98
N THR A 133 -55.68 19.74 -2.82
CA THR A 133 -56.99 19.24 -2.39
C THR A 133 -56.86 17.78 -1.97
N GLY A 134 -57.51 17.40 -0.87
CA GLY A 134 -57.46 16.04 -0.32
C GLY A 134 -56.89 16.03 1.09
N ALA A 135 -55.94 15.13 1.35
CA ALA A 135 -55.32 15.00 2.67
C ALA A 135 -54.42 16.21 3.01
N LYS A 136 -54.46 16.67 4.27
CA LYS A 136 -53.59 17.76 4.77
C LYS A 136 -52.32 17.23 5.41
N ALA A 137 -52.42 16.12 6.12
CA ALA A 137 -51.29 15.47 6.78
C ALA A 137 -51.42 13.95 6.71
N ILE A 138 -50.29 13.29 6.44
CA ILE A 138 -50.21 11.83 6.42
C ILE A 138 -48.99 11.42 7.25
N ALA A 139 -49.16 10.47 8.16
CA ALA A 139 -48.09 9.91 8.97
C ALA A 139 -48.16 8.38 8.90
N LEU A 140 -47.19 7.74 8.26
CA LEU A 140 -47.11 6.30 8.07
C LEU A 140 -45.92 5.70 8.81
N LYS A 141 -46.09 4.47 9.25
CA LYS A 141 -45.05 3.62 9.84
C LYS A 141 -45.09 2.23 9.22
N SER A 142 -43.92 1.64 9.08
CA SER A 142 -43.72 0.26 8.68
C SER A 142 -42.61 -0.36 9.52
N THR A 143 -42.72 -1.63 9.85
CA THR A 143 -41.66 -2.39 10.54
C THR A 143 -40.77 -3.16 9.56
N ASP A 144 -41.27 -3.45 8.36
CA ASP A 144 -40.65 -4.32 7.36
C ASP A 144 -40.39 -3.61 6.01
N GLY A 145 -40.82 -2.36 5.88
CA GLY A 145 -40.68 -1.53 4.69
C GLY A 145 -41.69 -1.89 3.60
N LYS A 146 -42.67 -2.74 3.89
CA LYS A 146 -43.65 -3.26 2.93
C LYS A 146 -45.07 -3.04 3.38
N ALA A 147 -45.37 -3.30 4.66
CA ALA A 147 -46.66 -3.08 5.27
C ALA A 147 -46.66 -1.72 5.97
N PHE A 148 -47.46 -0.78 5.46
CA PHE A 148 -47.59 0.54 6.04
C PHE A 148 -48.93 0.70 6.74
N THR A 149 -48.89 1.27 7.94
CA THR A 149 -50.06 1.68 8.72
C THR A 149 -49.82 3.07 9.28
N GLY A 150 -50.87 3.82 9.55
CA GLY A 150 -50.68 5.19 10.01
C GLY A 150 -51.95 5.99 10.10
N GLN A 151 -51.82 7.31 9.96
CA GLN A 151 -52.93 8.23 9.95
C GLN A 151 -52.92 9.16 8.74
N LEU A 152 -54.12 9.48 8.27
CA LEU A 152 -54.42 10.48 7.26
C LEU A 152 -55.46 11.42 7.86
N ASP A 153 -55.07 12.68 8.11
CA ASP A 153 -55.91 13.69 8.78
C ASP A 153 -56.58 13.17 10.07
N GLY A 154 -55.83 12.42 10.88
CA GLY A 154 -56.31 11.83 12.14
C GLY A 154 -57.03 10.48 12.00
N ARG A 155 -57.29 10.00 10.77
CA ARG A 155 -57.97 8.72 10.51
C ARG A 155 -56.97 7.61 10.25
N THR A 156 -57.18 6.45 10.87
CA THR A 156 -56.32 5.28 10.65
C THR A 156 -56.40 4.82 9.19
N VAL A 157 -55.22 4.63 8.58
CA VAL A 157 -55.06 4.10 7.23
C VAL A 157 -54.07 2.95 7.21
N ARG A 158 -54.20 2.07 6.22
CA ARG A 158 -53.23 1.02 5.90
C ARG A 158 -53.00 0.94 4.40
N LYS A 159 -51.82 0.48 4.01
CA LYS A 159 -51.52 0.15 2.62
C LYS A 159 -52.21 -1.16 2.23
N VAL A 160 -52.89 -1.14 1.08
CA VAL A 160 -53.36 -2.33 0.34
C VAL A 160 -52.90 -2.15 -1.09
N ASP A 161 -52.03 -3.04 -1.56
CA ASP A 161 -51.31 -2.91 -2.83
C ASP A 161 -50.62 -1.55 -2.98
N LYS A 162 -51.03 -0.71 -3.92
CA LYS A 162 -50.48 0.63 -4.15
C LYS A 162 -51.37 1.76 -3.61
N ARG A 163 -52.39 1.42 -2.81
CA ARG A 163 -53.40 2.35 -2.31
C ARG A 163 -53.37 2.43 -0.78
N LEU A 164 -53.73 3.60 -0.26
CA LEU A 164 -54.06 3.77 1.14
C LEU A 164 -55.56 3.56 1.31
N VAL A 165 -55.92 2.69 2.24
CA VAL A 165 -57.30 2.36 2.57
C VAL A 165 -57.52 2.73 4.03
N GLN A 166 -58.62 3.44 4.30
CA GLN A 166 -59.06 3.78 5.65
C GLN A 166 -59.47 2.53 6.43
N ALA A 167 -59.60 2.65 7.75
CA ALA A 167 -59.99 1.53 8.61
C ALA A 167 -61.35 0.90 8.22
N ASP A 168 -62.24 1.68 7.60
CA ASP A 168 -63.55 1.25 7.11
C ASP A 168 -63.50 0.54 5.74
N GLY A 169 -62.33 0.40 5.13
CA GLY A 169 -62.15 -0.21 3.81
C GLY A 169 -62.33 0.76 2.64
N THR A 170 -62.66 2.02 2.88
CA THR A 170 -62.76 3.03 1.83
C THR A 170 -61.39 3.52 1.39
N ASP A 171 -61.26 3.87 0.10
CA ASP A 171 -60.03 4.46 -0.41
C ASP A 171 -59.77 5.82 0.28
N ALA A 172 -58.50 6.12 0.55
CA ALA A 172 -58.09 7.44 1.01
C ALA A 172 -58.47 8.51 -0.04
N PRO A 173 -58.86 9.73 0.39
CA PRO A 173 -59.16 10.80 -0.55
C PRO A 173 -57.95 11.06 -1.46
N PRO A 174 -58.15 11.15 -2.78
CA PRO A 174 -57.05 11.38 -3.71
C PRO A 174 -56.45 12.76 -3.47
N LEU A 175 -55.12 12.84 -3.51
CA LEU A 175 -54.41 14.10 -3.53
C LEU A 175 -54.53 14.70 -4.94
N VAL A 176 -55.18 15.85 -5.05
CA VAL A 176 -55.38 16.55 -6.31
C VAL A 176 -54.63 17.87 -6.28
N LEU A 177 -53.60 17.96 -7.11
CA LEU A 177 -52.92 19.21 -7.44
C LEU A 177 -53.72 19.97 -8.49
N GLU A 178 -53.77 21.30 -8.35
CA GLU A 178 -54.29 22.19 -9.39
C GLU A 178 -53.55 21.96 -10.73
N PRO A 179 -54.23 21.98 -11.89
CA PRO A 179 -53.62 21.63 -13.19
C PRO A 179 -52.37 22.44 -13.55
N THR A 180 -52.35 23.73 -13.22
CA THR A 180 -51.22 24.65 -13.46
C THR A 180 -49.99 24.25 -12.64
N LEU A 181 -50.19 23.99 -11.35
CA LEU A 181 -49.16 23.50 -10.43
C LEU A 181 -48.67 22.12 -10.85
N ARG A 182 -49.56 21.26 -11.35
CA ARG A 182 -49.21 19.92 -11.85
C ARG A 182 -48.28 19.98 -13.06
N SER A 183 -48.55 20.84 -14.05
CA SER A 183 -47.69 20.94 -15.24
C SER A 183 -46.32 21.53 -14.89
N ALA A 184 -46.30 22.57 -14.06
CA ALA A 184 -45.06 23.18 -13.59
C ALA A 184 -44.23 22.18 -12.75
N PHE A 185 -44.89 21.39 -11.89
CA PHE A 185 -44.25 20.33 -11.13
C PHE A 185 -43.66 19.22 -12.03
N GLN A 186 -44.40 18.76 -13.03
CA GLN A 186 -43.92 17.77 -14.01
C GLN A 186 -42.70 18.28 -14.79
N SER A 187 -42.72 19.56 -15.18
CA SER A 187 -41.60 20.23 -15.84
C SER A 187 -40.34 20.26 -14.94
N LEU A 188 -40.52 20.62 -13.67
CA LEU A 188 -39.46 20.61 -12.65
C LEU A 188 -38.88 19.22 -12.47
N GLN A 189 -39.76 18.20 -12.36
CA GLN A 189 -39.38 16.81 -12.16
C GLN A 189 -38.60 16.27 -13.36
N ASN A 190 -39.07 16.49 -14.59
CA ASN A 190 -38.38 16.03 -15.79
C ASN A 190 -36.96 16.62 -15.89
N ARG A 191 -36.78 17.89 -15.51
CA ARG A 191 -35.45 18.50 -15.39
C ARG A 191 -34.60 17.85 -14.32
N ALA A 192 -35.18 17.60 -13.14
CA ALA A 192 -34.49 16.90 -12.06
C ALA A 192 -34.00 15.51 -12.50
N ILE A 193 -34.81 14.77 -13.27
CA ILE A 193 -34.46 13.45 -13.81
C ILE A 193 -33.31 13.56 -14.83
N GLN A 194 -33.44 14.48 -15.79
CA GLN A 194 -32.45 14.66 -16.86
C GLN A 194 -31.07 15.08 -16.31
N ARG A 195 -31.02 15.89 -15.25
CA ARG A 195 -29.75 16.30 -14.62
C ARG A 195 -29.24 15.29 -13.60
N GLY A 196 -30.13 14.69 -12.82
CA GLY A 196 -29.78 13.75 -11.76
C GLY A 196 -29.12 12.45 -12.24
N SER A 197 -29.35 12.06 -13.50
CA SER A 197 -28.84 10.84 -14.13
C SER A 197 -27.46 11.00 -14.80
N GLY A 198 -27.01 12.22 -15.08
CA GLY A 198 -25.78 12.46 -15.87
C GLY A 198 -24.67 13.24 -15.17
N THR A 199 -24.99 14.22 -14.31
CA THR A 199 -24.01 15.28 -13.97
C THR A 199 -23.76 15.51 -12.48
N CYS A 200 -24.46 14.82 -11.57
CA CYS A 200 -24.12 14.88 -10.13
C CYS A 200 -22.88 14.02 -9.76
N ARG A 201 -21.99 13.75 -10.71
CA ARG A 201 -20.65 13.23 -10.43
C ARG A 201 -19.80 14.43 -10.00
N THR A 202 -19.82 14.73 -8.70
CA THR A 202 -18.85 15.67 -8.15
C THR A 202 -17.44 15.17 -8.46
N GLU A 203 -16.67 15.99 -9.19
CA GLU A 203 -15.23 16.14 -8.95
C GLU A 203 -15.06 16.32 -7.44
N ARG A 204 -14.70 15.26 -6.72
CA ARG A 204 -14.09 15.47 -5.42
C ARG A 204 -12.70 16.01 -5.69
N THR A 205 -12.47 17.25 -5.29
CA THR A 205 -11.15 17.66 -4.81
C THR A 205 -10.87 16.85 -3.56
N LEU A 206 -10.42 15.60 -3.77
CA LEU A 206 -9.54 14.93 -2.82
C LEU A 206 -8.49 15.97 -2.45
N HIS A 207 -8.40 16.35 -1.17
CA HIS A 207 -7.28 17.17 -0.74
C HIS A 207 -6.03 16.46 -1.25
N PRO A 208 -5.22 17.12 -2.10
CA PRO A 208 -4.04 16.49 -2.62
C PRO A 208 -3.20 16.05 -1.43
N HIS A 209 -2.74 14.80 -1.53
CA HIS A 209 -1.72 14.16 -0.70
C HIS A 209 -0.90 15.23 0.01
N ASP A 210 -0.98 15.36 1.35
CA ASP A 210 -0.13 16.34 2.03
C ASP A 210 1.32 15.88 1.83
N PRO A 211 2.11 16.57 0.99
CA PRO A 211 3.49 16.13 0.73
C PRO A 211 4.36 16.29 1.99
N ASN A 212 3.86 16.95 3.04
CA ASN A 212 4.57 17.19 4.29
C ASN A 212 4.28 16.14 5.37
N ASN A 213 3.52 15.08 5.09
CA ASN A 213 3.35 13.96 6.02
C ASN A 213 4.34 12.84 5.65
N PRO A 214 5.56 12.80 6.23
CA PRO A 214 6.47 11.68 6.07
C PRO A 214 5.85 10.49 6.81
N GLY A 215 5.05 9.69 6.11
CA GLY A 215 4.45 8.50 6.70
C GLY A 215 5.48 7.42 7.00
N PRO A 216 5.07 6.40 7.75
CA PRO A 216 5.97 5.44 8.37
C PRO A 216 6.36 4.33 7.39
N GLY A 217 7.53 4.47 6.78
CA GLY A 217 8.13 3.42 5.93
C GLY A 217 7.91 3.64 4.44
N SER A 218 8.11 2.58 3.66
CA SER A 218 7.87 2.53 2.21
C SER A 218 6.52 1.85 1.90
N ASP A 219 5.91 2.20 0.77
CA ASP A 219 4.67 1.60 0.25
C ASP A 219 3.41 1.71 1.14
N TRP A 220 3.43 2.57 2.16
CA TRP A 220 2.19 3.05 2.73
C TRP A 220 1.54 4.01 1.75
N TYR A 221 0.21 4.02 1.75
CA TYR A 221 -0.56 5.09 1.17
C TYR A 221 -1.53 5.57 2.23
N GLU A 222 -1.73 6.90 2.30
CA GLU A 222 -2.99 7.39 2.87
C GLU A 222 -4.10 6.62 2.17
N PRO A 223 -5.22 6.29 2.83
CA PRO A 223 -6.37 5.71 2.16
C PRO A 223 -6.89 6.70 1.11
N ALA A 224 -6.20 6.77 -0.02
CA ALA A 224 -6.29 7.81 -1.02
C ALA A 224 -7.18 7.24 -2.09
N GLY A 225 -8.49 7.27 -1.83
CA GLY A 225 -9.54 7.14 -2.85
C GLY A 225 -9.23 6.18 -4.01
N VAL A 226 -8.62 5.01 -3.75
CA VAL A 226 -8.36 4.03 -4.80
C VAL A 226 -9.73 3.69 -5.34
N SER A 227 -9.91 3.99 -6.62
CA SER A 227 -11.15 4.53 -7.18
C SER A 227 -12.38 4.09 -6.41
N TRP A 228 -13.02 5.06 -5.75
CA TRP A 228 -14.33 4.90 -5.13
C TRP A 228 -15.34 4.29 -6.11
N VAL A 229 -15.04 4.15 -7.41
CA VAL A 229 -15.77 3.40 -8.44
C VAL A 229 -16.50 2.17 -7.93
N SER A 230 -15.94 1.28 -7.10
CA SER A 230 -16.74 0.13 -6.61
C SER A 230 -17.86 0.57 -5.65
N CYS A 231 -17.57 1.52 -4.76
CA CYS A 231 -18.55 2.09 -3.84
C CYS A 231 -19.51 3.02 -4.57
N GLN A 232 -19.01 3.90 -5.42
CA GLN A 232 -19.72 4.77 -6.35
C GLN A 232 -20.65 3.95 -7.20
N ASN A 233 -20.21 2.86 -7.82
CA ASN A 233 -21.08 2.01 -8.63
C ASN A 233 -22.13 1.33 -7.76
N CYS A 234 -21.79 0.91 -6.54
CA CYS A 234 -22.78 0.35 -5.61
C CYS A 234 -23.83 1.40 -5.23
N GLN A 235 -23.40 2.61 -4.88
CA GLN A 235 -24.26 3.71 -4.46
C GLN A 235 -25.05 4.30 -5.63
N ASP A 236 -24.44 4.46 -6.79
CA ASP A 236 -25.08 4.83 -8.06
C ASP A 236 -26.09 3.76 -8.45
N GLY A 237 -25.78 2.47 -8.25
CA GLY A 237 -26.72 1.36 -8.44
C GLY A 237 -27.92 1.43 -7.49
N CYS A 238 -27.67 1.65 -6.20
CA CYS A 238 -28.72 1.87 -5.20
C CYS A 238 -29.57 3.08 -5.55
N TYR A 239 -28.92 4.17 -5.96
CA TYR A 239 -29.59 5.40 -6.34
C TYR A 239 -30.38 5.25 -7.64
N SER A 240 -29.89 4.49 -8.62
CA SER A 240 -30.64 4.14 -9.83
C SER A 240 -31.90 3.35 -9.47
N THR A 241 -31.79 2.35 -8.59
CA THR A 241 -32.96 1.57 -8.12
C THR A 241 -33.98 2.46 -7.40
N TYR A 242 -33.47 3.38 -6.57
CA TYR A 242 -34.29 4.40 -5.92
C TYR A 242 -34.99 5.29 -6.97
N GLN A 243 -34.25 5.77 -7.96
CA GLN A 243 -34.74 6.61 -9.05
C GLN A 243 -35.81 5.91 -9.89
N ASP A 244 -35.58 4.66 -10.28
CA ASP A 244 -36.53 3.85 -11.05
C ASP A 244 -37.87 3.68 -10.32
N THR A 245 -37.82 3.59 -8.98
CA THR A 245 -39.01 3.43 -8.14
C THR A 245 -39.70 4.77 -7.86
N ALA A 246 -38.94 5.80 -7.50
CA ALA A 246 -39.46 7.07 -7.01
C ALA A 246 -39.83 8.07 -8.11
N LEU A 247 -39.14 8.03 -9.26
CA LEU A 247 -39.31 9.03 -10.33
C LEU A 247 -40.53 8.79 -11.22
N SER A 248 -41.31 7.74 -11.00
CA SER A 248 -42.64 7.71 -11.59
C SER A 248 -43.44 8.91 -11.04
N TRP A 249 -44.04 9.70 -11.94
CA TRP A 249 -44.71 10.96 -11.57
C TRP A 249 -45.77 10.79 -10.46
N SER A 250 -46.40 9.61 -10.41
CA SER A 250 -47.40 9.25 -9.40
C SER A 250 -46.81 8.95 -8.03
N CYS A 251 -45.53 8.58 -7.94
CA CYS A 251 -44.85 8.28 -6.68
C CYS A 251 -44.32 9.53 -5.96
N TYR A 252 -43.74 10.47 -6.71
CA TYR A 252 -42.83 11.48 -6.15
C TYR A 252 -43.45 12.45 -5.11
N PHE A 253 -44.76 12.77 -5.20
CA PHE A 253 -45.46 13.54 -4.15
C PHE A 253 -46.88 13.06 -3.83
N LEU A 254 -47.52 12.35 -4.78
CA LEU A 254 -48.91 11.93 -4.64
C LEU A 254 -49.05 10.57 -3.96
N SER A 255 -47.96 9.82 -3.78
CA SER A 255 -47.96 8.54 -3.08
C SER A 255 -46.81 8.46 -2.08
N LEU A 256 -47.07 8.95 -0.87
CA LEU A 256 -46.17 8.83 0.29
C LEU A 256 -45.67 7.40 0.49
N VAL A 257 -46.55 6.42 0.24
CA VAL A 257 -46.25 4.98 0.34
C VAL A 257 -45.14 4.57 -0.62
N CYS A 258 -45.20 5.03 -1.87
CA CYS A 258 -44.21 4.68 -2.87
C CYS A 258 -42.83 5.27 -2.56
N GLU A 259 -42.77 6.53 -2.14
CA GLU A 259 -41.52 7.16 -1.71
C GLU A 259 -40.93 6.49 -0.46
N ALA A 260 -41.79 6.12 0.50
CA ALA A 260 -41.37 5.40 1.69
C ALA A 260 -40.78 4.02 1.36
N GLU A 261 -41.37 3.29 0.42
CA GLU A 261 -40.84 2.02 -0.08
C GLU A 261 -39.52 2.19 -0.83
N ALA A 262 -39.43 3.19 -1.71
CA ALA A 262 -38.23 3.47 -2.47
C ALA A 262 -37.05 3.77 -1.53
N ILE A 263 -37.29 4.58 -0.48
CA ILE A 263 -36.27 4.88 0.53
C ILE A 263 -35.95 3.66 1.39
N ALA A 264 -36.93 2.83 1.74
CA ALA A 264 -36.67 1.58 2.45
C ALA A 264 -35.70 0.71 1.63
N GLN A 265 -35.97 0.51 0.34
CA GLN A 265 -35.13 -0.27 -0.56
C GLN A 265 -33.75 0.36 -0.74
N TRP A 266 -33.69 1.68 -0.90
CA TRP A 266 -32.42 2.41 -0.96
C TRP A 266 -31.60 2.23 0.31
N SER A 267 -32.21 2.34 1.49
CA SER A 267 -31.54 2.18 2.79
C SER A 267 -30.96 0.78 2.96
N ILE A 268 -31.69 -0.25 2.51
CA ILE A 268 -31.21 -1.64 2.52
C ILE A 268 -30.03 -1.78 1.57
N CYS A 269 -30.14 -1.24 0.35
CA CYS A 269 -29.08 -1.28 -0.65
C CYS A 269 -27.81 -0.57 -0.16
N MET A 270 -27.93 0.64 0.38
CA MET A 270 -26.80 1.38 0.97
C MET A 270 -26.17 0.60 2.15
N GLY A 271 -27.00 0.02 3.02
CA GLY A 271 -26.51 -0.81 4.12
C GLY A 271 -25.78 -2.08 3.65
N LEU A 272 -26.19 -2.66 2.51
CA LEU A 272 -25.50 -3.78 1.88
C LEU A 272 -24.16 -3.35 1.26
N CYS A 273 -24.11 -2.19 0.61
CA CYS A 273 -22.86 -1.64 0.08
C CYS A 273 -21.79 -1.53 1.17
N GLU A 274 -22.18 -1.21 2.41
CA GLU A 274 -21.31 -1.06 3.57
C GLU A 274 -20.95 -2.35 4.31
N LEU A 275 -21.29 -3.53 3.80
CA LEU A 275 -20.81 -4.77 4.40
C LEU A 275 -19.36 -5.08 3.97
N PRO A 276 -18.54 -5.67 4.85
CA PRO A 276 -17.23 -6.19 4.47
C PRO A 276 -17.34 -7.14 3.27
N GLY A 277 -16.54 -6.92 2.23
CA GLY A 277 -16.56 -7.72 1.00
C GLY A 277 -17.61 -7.32 -0.03
N ASN A 278 -18.50 -6.36 0.29
CA ASN A 278 -19.36 -5.71 -0.70
C ASN A 278 -18.71 -4.42 -1.23
N GLY A 279 -19.27 -3.86 -2.31
CA GLY A 279 -18.65 -2.85 -3.16
C GLY A 279 -18.02 -1.63 -2.46
N CYS A 280 -18.43 -1.25 -1.23
CA CYS A 280 -17.83 -0.11 -0.53
C CYS A 280 -16.70 -0.42 0.45
N LEU A 281 -16.47 -1.66 0.90
CA LEU A 281 -15.51 -1.94 1.99
C LEU A 281 -14.85 -3.32 1.88
N PRO A 282 -13.88 -3.55 0.97
CA PRO A 282 -13.09 -4.77 1.03
C PRO A 282 -12.24 -4.81 2.31
N VAL A 283 -11.66 -3.67 2.72
CA VAL A 283 -10.89 -3.53 3.97
C VAL A 283 -11.19 -2.16 4.61
N PRO A 284 -12.04 -2.08 5.66
CA PRO A 284 -12.42 -0.81 6.28
C PRO A 284 -11.24 -0.16 7.00
N CYS A 285 -10.93 1.10 6.67
CA CYS A 285 -9.78 1.83 7.20
C CYS A 285 -10.09 3.23 7.73
N GLY A 286 -11.20 3.38 8.45
CA GLY A 286 -11.66 4.65 9.04
C GLY A 286 -13.06 5.05 8.59
N SER A 287 -13.40 6.31 8.80
CA SER A 287 -14.68 6.90 8.39
C SER A 287 -14.62 7.26 6.89
N PHE A 288 -15.19 6.39 6.04
CA PHE A 288 -15.22 6.52 4.57
C PHE A 288 -13.91 6.24 3.82
N THR A 289 -12.95 5.62 4.49
CA THR A 289 -11.66 5.23 3.93
C THR A 289 -11.52 3.71 3.91
N THR A 290 -10.97 3.18 2.82
CA THR A 290 -10.75 1.73 2.63
C THR A 290 -9.41 1.48 2.00
N CYS A 291 -8.82 0.34 2.34
CA CYS A 291 -7.66 -0.19 1.60
C CYS A 291 -8.13 -1.06 0.43
N ALA A 292 -7.25 -1.28 -0.54
CA ALA A 292 -7.51 -2.21 -1.63
C ALA A 292 -7.77 -3.64 -1.11
N PRO A 293 -8.47 -4.50 -1.88
CA PRO A 293 -8.64 -5.90 -1.50
C PRO A 293 -7.29 -6.59 -1.21
N GLY A 294 -7.18 -7.22 -0.05
CA GLY A 294 -5.96 -7.89 0.41
C GLY A 294 -5.05 -7.03 1.27
N ASP A 295 -5.13 -5.71 1.17
CA ASP A 295 -4.29 -4.78 1.95
C ASP A 295 -4.68 -4.76 3.43
N THR A 296 -3.79 -4.28 4.29
CA THR A 296 -4.07 -4.17 5.73
C THR A 296 -4.15 -2.72 6.17
N CYS A 297 -5.19 -2.39 6.94
CA CYS A 297 -5.33 -1.08 7.58
C CYS A 297 -4.62 -1.05 8.93
N PHE A 298 -3.90 0.03 9.21
CA PHE A 298 -3.25 0.25 10.50
C PHE A 298 -3.42 1.67 11.03
N SER A 299 -3.31 1.82 12.34
CA SER A 299 -3.36 3.12 13.01
C SER A 299 -1.97 3.77 13.02
N TYR A 300 -1.89 5.02 12.57
CA TYR A 300 -0.66 5.81 12.64
C TYR A 300 -0.99 7.24 13.07
N LYS A 301 -0.44 7.66 14.23
CA LYS A 301 -0.77 8.93 14.89
C LYS A 301 -2.30 9.10 15.02
N ASP A 302 -2.84 10.25 14.60
CA ASP A 302 -4.26 10.59 14.66
C ASP A 302 -5.07 10.04 13.46
N GLY A 303 -4.46 9.22 12.60
CA GLY A 303 -5.06 8.71 11.37
C GLY A 303 -5.00 7.19 11.22
N ARG A 304 -5.58 6.72 10.11
CA ARG A 304 -5.46 5.33 9.64
C ARG A 304 -4.85 5.32 8.25
N LEU A 305 -3.93 4.39 8.01
CA LEU A 305 -3.19 4.21 6.77
C LEU A 305 -3.38 2.80 6.23
N CYS A 306 -3.13 2.64 4.93
CA CYS A 306 -3.19 1.36 4.25
C CYS A 306 -1.79 0.86 3.90
N CYS A 307 -1.57 -0.44 4.09
CA CYS A 307 -0.32 -1.13 3.78
C CYS A 307 -0.62 -2.22 2.75
N SER A 308 0.02 -2.13 1.58
CA SER A 308 -0.27 -3.03 0.46
C SER A 308 0.10 -4.47 0.77
N ALA A 309 -0.76 -5.44 0.48
CA ALA A 309 -0.34 -6.84 0.55
C ALA A 309 0.76 -7.15 -0.50
N PRO A 310 1.72 -8.03 -0.19
CA PRO A 310 1.83 -8.87 1.02
C PRO A 310 2.64 -8.24 2.18
N SER A 311 2.78 -6.91 2.22
CA SER A 311 3.60 -6.23 3.23
C SER A 311 3.13 -6.50 4.66
N ALA A 312 4.08 -6.73 5.56
CA ALA A 312 3.84 -6.77 6.99
C ALA A 312 3.74 -5.37 7.60
N ILE A 313 2.98 -5.26 8.69
CA ILE A 313 2.95 -4.07 9.56
C ILE A 313 3.70 -4.40 10.84
N CYS A 314 4.81 -3.70 11.07
CA CYS A 314 5.72 -3.96 12.19
C CYS A 314 5.87 -2.69 13.02
N ASN A 315 5.49 -2.71 14.31
CA ASN A 315 5.45 -1.54 15.18
C ASN A 315 4.74 -0.32 14.57
N ASN A 316 3.58 -0.53 13.94
CA ASN A 316 2.82 0.50 13.20
C ASN A 316 3.56 1.15 12.03
N VAL A 317 4.52 0.44 11.42
CA VAL A 317 5.23 0.83 10.20
C VAL A 317 4.90 -0.16 9.09
N CYS A 318 4.60 0.33 7.89
CA CYS A 318 4.41 -0.53 6.72
C CYS A 318 5.77 -0.88 6.12
N CYS A 319 6.06 -2.17 5.96
CA CYS A 319 7.41 -2.64 5.67
C CYS A 319 7.76 -2.82 4.19
N GLY A 320 6.88 -2.40 3.29
CA GLY A 320 7.05 -2.54 1.86
C GLY A 320 6.68 -3.92 1.32
N LYS A 321 6.39 -3.98 0.01
CA LYS A 321 5.75 -5.14 -0.66
C LYS A 321 6.54 -6.45 -0.58
N ASP A 322 7.84 -6.37 -0.37
CA ASP A 322 8.70 -7.55 -0.34
C ASP A 322 8.94 -8.09 1.08
N VAL A 323 8.49 -7.40 2.12
CA VAL A 323 8.70 -7.77 3.54
C VAL A 323 7.42 -8.34 4.13
N ALA A 324 7.31 -9.67 4.16
CA ALA A 324 6.14 -10.38 4.65
C ALA A 324 6.15 -10.66 6.17
N THR A 325 7.25 -10.41 6.87
CA THR A 325 7.40 -10.72 8.31
C THR A 325 8.09 -9.60 9.09
N CYS A 326 7.83 -9.54 10.39
CA CYS A 326 8.50 -8.61 11.32
C CYS A 326 9.73 -9.24 11.95
N ALA A 327 10.73 -8.41 12.21
CA ALA A 327 11.88 -8.77 13.02
C ALA A 327 11.48 -9.00 14.50
N PRO A 328 12.28 -9.74 15.30
CA PRO A 328 11.97 -10.00 16.72
C PRO A 328 11.86 -8.75 17.61
N ASN A 329 12.51 -7.65 17.23
CA ASN A 329 12.42 -6.34 17.89
C ASN A 329 11.17 -5.53 17.44
N GLY A 330 10.34 -6.09 16.56
CA GLY A 330 9.18 -5.44 15.98
C GLY A 330 9.50 -4.45 14.85
N SER A 331 10.76 -4.32 14.41
CA SER A 331 11.07 -3.58 13.18
C SER A 331 10.67 -4.38 11.93
N CYS A 332 10.69 -3.73 10.77
CA CYS A 332 10.52 -4.42 9.50
C CYS A 332 11.57 -5.54 9.35
N GLY A 333 11.10 -6.71 8.94
CA GLY A 333 11.97 -7.84 8.60
C GLY A 333 12.67 -7.63 7.26
N CYS A 334 13.25 -8.71 6.76
CA CYS A 334 13.99 -8.67 5.50
C CYS A 334 13.08 -9.00 4.30
N PRO A 335 13.39 -8.45 3.11
CA PRO A 335 12.75 -8.83 1.87
C PRO A 335 12.75 -10.34 1.63
N THR A 336 11.77 -10.82 0.88
CA THR A 336 11.66 -12.23 0.51
C THR A 336 12.92 -12.69 -0.23
N GLY A 337 13.61 -13.70 0.32
CA GLY A 337 14.88 -14.21 -0.22
C GLY A 337 16.13 -13.70 0.50
N GLU A 338 15.98 -12.72 1.40
CA GLU A 338 17.04 -12.27 2.29
C GLU A 338 16.95 -12.96 3.66
N LEU A 339 18.10 -13.21 4.27
CA LEU A 339 18.24 -13.80 5.60
C LEU A 339 18.39 -12.69 6.63
N GLN A 340 17.55 -12.70 7.66
CA GLN A 340 17.71 -11.78 8.78
C GLN A 340 18.94 -12.12 9.63
N CYS A 341 19.83 -11.14 9.83
CA CYS A 341 21.04 -11.28 10.63
C CYS A 341 21.22 -10.10 11.59
N GLY A 342 20.72 -10.28 12.82
CA GLY A 342 20.58 -9.18 13.78
C GLY A 342 19.63 -8.11 13.24
N ASN A 343 20.16 -6.88 13.09
CA ASN A 343 19.42 -5.73 12.53
C ASN A 343 19.72 -5.49 11.03
N LYS A 344 20.33 -6.46 10.35
CA LYS A 344 20.67 -6.37 8.91
C LYS A 344 20.03 -7.50 8.14
N CYS A 345 19.87 -7.29 6.85
CA CYS A 345 19.43 -8.30 5.91
C CYS A 345 20.60 -8.74 5.03
N CYS A 346 20.80 -10.04 4.94
CA CYS A 346 21.85 -10.65 4.13
C CYS A 346 21.22 -11.26 2.87
N ASP A 347 21.93 -11.21 1.75
CA ASP A 347 21.51 -11.96 0.57
C ASP A 347 21.58 -13.47 0.85
N GLY A 348 20.44 -14.15 0.98
CA GLY A 348 20.38 -15.58 1.30
C GLY A 348 21.02 -16.49 0.23
N LYS A 349 21.23 -15.96 -0.98
CA LYS A 349 21.90 -16.71 -2.06
C LYS A 349 23.42 -16.70 -1.92
N THR A 350 24.02 -15.58 -1.50
CA THR A 350 25.48 -15.40 -1.49
C THR A 350 26.10 -15.33 -0.10
N GLN A 351 25.30 -15.08 0.94
CA GLN A 351 25.75 -14.83 2.30
C GLN A 351 25.12 -15.79 3.32
N ILE A 352 25.74 -15.89 4.49
CA ILE A 352 25.21 -16.52 5.70
C ILE A 352 25.25 -15.53 6.87
N CYS A 353 24.31 -15.68 7.79
CA CYS A 353 24.36 -14.93 9.05
C CYS A 353 25.31 -15.62 10.03
N SER A 354 26.37 -14.93 10.42
CA SER A 354 27.30 -15.42 11.44
C SER A 354 27.44 -14.36 12.54
N ASN A 355 26.95 -14.67 13.75
CA ASN A 355 27.01 -13.79 14.92
C ASN A 355 26.53 -12.34 14.65
N GLY A 356 25.44 -12.18 13.90
CA GLY A 356 24.88 -10.85 13.59
C GLY A 356 25.58 -10.07 12.45
N LEU A 357 26.53 -10.69 11.74
CA LEU A 357 27.17 -10.13 10.55
C LEU A 357 26.89 -11.00 9.32
N CYS A 358 26.61 -10.36 8.18
CA CYS A 358 26.46 -11.03 6.90
C CYS A 358 27.84 -11.37 6.33
N CYS A 359 28.17 -12.66 6.28
CA CYS A 359 29.43 -13.14 5.71
C CYS A 359 29.17 -13.87 4.39
N PRO A 360 30.06 -13.79 3.39
CA PRO A 360 30.00 -14.64 2.21
C PRO A 360 29.87 -16.12 2.61
N LYS A 361 29.14 -16.92 1.83
CA LYS A 361 29.00 -18.37 2.08
C LYS A 361 30.38 -19.02 2.21
N GLY A 362 30.56 -19.80 3.28
CA GLY A 362 31.84 -20.43 3.63
C GLY A 362 32.75 -19.58 4.54
N GLN A 363 32.34 -18.38 4.92
CA GLN A 363 33.06 -17.53 5.89
C GLN A 363 32.26 -17.36 7.18
N LEU A 364 32.97 -17.30 8.31
CA LEU A 364 32.40 -17.10 9.65
C LEU A 364 32.82 -15.74 10.22
N ASN A 365 31.95 -15.15 11.03
CA ASN A 365 32.22 -13.91 11.73
C ASN A 365 33.02 -14.18 13.00
N HIS A 366 34.24 -13.65 13.05
CA HIS A 366 35.05 -13.58 14.26
C HIS A 366 35.42 -12.12 14.55
N ASN A 367 34.93 -11.61 15.67
CA ASN A 367 35.16 -10.24 16.14
C ASN A 367 34.82 -9.15 15.11
N GLY A 368 33.73 -9.34 14.35
CA GLY A 368 33.23 -8.35 13.38
C GLY A 368 33.88 -8.42 12.00
N LYS A 369 34.72 -9.43 11.73
CA LYS A 369 35.28 -9.70 10.40
C LYS A 369 34.86 -11.09 9.91
N CYS A 370 34.58 -11.19 8.62
CA CYS A 370 34.31 -12.46 7.95
C CYS A 370 35.61 -13.05 7.43
N CYS A 371 35.86 -14.32 7.73
CA CYS A 371 36.98 -15.06 7.14
C CYS A 371 36.62 -16.54 6.96
N ALA A 372 37.30 -17.19 6.02
CA ALA A 372 37.19 -18.63 5.83
C ALA A 372 37.67 -19.37 7.08
N GLU A 373 37.11 -20.54 7.35
CA GLU A 373 37.52 -21.37 8.50
C GLU A 373 39.02 -21.72 8.46
N SER A 374 39.58 -21.88 7.26
CA SER A 374 41.02 -22.08 7.03
C SER A 374 41.89 -20.86 7.39
N SER A 375 41.30 -19.67 7.47
CA SER A 375 41.98 -18.41 7.81
C SER A 375 41.86 -18.06 9.30
N LEU A 376 41.28 -18.95 10.11
CA LEU A 376 41.17 -18.74 11.55
C LEU A 376 42.46 -19.08 12.28
N CYS A 377 43.00 -18.10 12.99
CA CYS A 377 44.09 -18.28 13.95
C CYS A 377 43.57 -18.01 15.35
N GLY A 378 43.09 -19.07 16.01
CA GLY A 378 42.43 -18.96 17.31
C GLY A 378 41.13 -18.17 17.23
N LYS A 379 41.14 -16.94 17.75
CA LYS A 379 39.99 -16.01 17.73
C LYS A 379 40.17 -14.86 16.72
N VAL A 380 41.20 -14.90 15.89
CA VAL A 380 41.56 -13.85 14.93
C VAL A 380 41.44 -14.38 13.51
N CYS A 381 40.81 -13.60 12.64
CA CYS A 381 40.82 -13.82 11.20
C CYS A 381 42.16 -13.32 10.62
N CYS A 382 42.95 -14.22 10.04
CA CYS A 382 44.10 -13.85 9.24
C CYS A 382 43.67 -13.37 7.85
N ASP A 383 44.40 -12.41 7.30
CA ASP A 383 44.25 -12.00 5.90
C ASP A 383 44.59 -13.17 4.95
N GLU A 384 44.11 -13.12 3.70
CA GLU A 384 44.30 -14.19 2.71
C GLU A 384 45.77 -14.53 2.41
N LEU A 385 46.67 -13.57 2.64
CA LEU A 385 48.12 -13.72 2.48
C LEU A 385 48.85 -13.98 3.81
N ALA A 386 48.15 -14.41 4.85
CA ALA A 386 48.73 -14.75 6.14
C ALA A 386 48.40 -16.18 6.57
N THR A 387 49.38 -16.84 7.18
CA THR A 387 49.26 -18.17 7.79
C THR A 387 49.25 -18.03 9.31
N CYS A 388 48.47 -18.88 9.99
CA CYS A 388 48.43 -18.89 11.45
C CYS A 388 49.76 -19.41 12.04
N GLY A 389 50.51 -18.52 12.70
CA GLY A 389 51.75 -18.88 13.39
C GLY A 389 51.51 -19.46 14.78
N ASP A 390 50.55 -18.90 15.53
CA ASP A 390 50.18 -19.39 16.87
C ASP A 390 48.67 -19.26 17.12
N PRO A 391 47.91 -20.38 17.06
CA PRO A 391 46.47 -20.37 17.30
C PRO A 391 46.10 -19.95 18.73
N LYS A 392 46.97 -20.17 19.73
CA LYS A 392 46.64 -19.82 21.13
C LYS A 392 46.72 -18.31 21.36
N LYS A 393 47.60 -17.63 20.63
CA LYS A 393 47.80 -16.17 20.71
C LYS A 393 47.11 -15.40 19.59
N GLY A 394 46.63 -16.08 18.55
CA GLY A 394 46.01 -15.47 17.37
C GLY A 394 46.99 -14.68 16.51
N ILE A 395 48.22 -15.18 16.37
CA ILE A 395 49.26 -14.49 15.60
C ILE A 395 49.22 -14.97 14.14
N CYS A 396 48.87 -14.04 13.26
CA CYS A 396 48.89 -14.23 11.81
C CYS A 396 50.22 -13.72 11.23
N CYS A 397 50.93 -14.59 10.53
CA CYS A 397 52.20 -14.26 9.87
C CYS A 397 52.00 -14.20 8.36
N PRO A 398 52.51 -13.17 7.65
CA PRO A 398 52.47 -13.15 6.19
C PRO A 398 53.03 -14.45 5.59
N PHE A 399 52.49 -14.90 4.45
CA PHE A 399 52.79 -16.21 3.84
C PHE A 399 54.29 -16.46 3.61
N GLU A 400 55.09 -15.42 3.42
CA GLU A 400 56.53 -15.50 3.18
C GLU A 400 57.38 -15.37 4.46
N THR A 401 56.75 -15.35 5.64
CA THR A 401 57.42 -15.20 6.94
C THR A 401 57.36 -16.50 7.75
N THR A 402 58.41 -16.77 8.52
CA THR A 402 58.46 -17.95 9.40
C THR A 402 58.05 -17.56 10.81
N PHE A 403 57.09 -18.27 11.42
CA PHE A 403 56.75 -18.06 12.82
C PHE A 403 57.86 -18.56 13.75
N CYS A 404 58.28 -17.72 14.71
CA CYS A 404 59.35 -18.01 15.65
C CYS A 404 58.99 -17.52 17.05
N ALA A 405 58.68 -18.46 17.95
CA ALA A 405 58.43 -18.23 19.38
C ALA A 405 57.54 -17.02 19.73
N GLY A 406 56.48 -16.77 18.95
CA GLY A 406 55.52 -15.69 19.20
C GLY A 406 55.72 -14.43 18.34
N LYS A 407 56.59 -14.47 17.33
CA LYS A 407 56.74 -13.38 16.34
C LYS A 407 56.90 -13.95 14.93
N CYS A 408 56.64 -13.13 13.92
CA CYS A 408 56.86 -13.49 12.52
C CYS A 408 58.22 -12.94 12.10
N CYS A 409 59.10 -13.81 11.60
CA CYS A 409 60.40 -13.41 11.08
C CYS A 409 60.27 -12.94 9.64
N ASP A 410 60.92 -11.84 9.30
CA ASP A 410 60.93 -11.30 7.93
C ASP A 410 61.46 -12.34 6.92
N GLN A 411 61.19 -12.14 5.63
CA GLN A 411 61.60 -13.04 4.54
C GLN A 411 63.12 -13.33 4.51
N ASN A 412 63.92 -12.40 5.03
CA ASN A 412 65.39 -12.51 5.11
C ASN A 412 65.89 -13.01 6.46
N GLN A 413 65.03 -13.54 7.31
CA GLN A 413 65.36 -14.08 8.62
C GLN A 413 65.02 -15.57 8.71
N VAL A 414 65.70 -16.28 9.59
CA VAL A 414 65.46 -17.69 9.94
C VAL A 414 65.26 -17.79 11.45
N CYS A 415 64.35 -18.66 11.87
CA CYS A 415 64.11 -18.88 13.30
C CYS A 415 65.25 -19.72 13.89
N ILE A 416 66.02 -19.13 14.81
CA ILE A 416 67.09 -19.83 15.53
C ILE A 416 66.88 -19.64 17.03
N ASN A 417 66.68 -20.74 17.75
CA ASN A 417 66.45 -20.76 19.21
C ASN A 417 65.37 -19.76 19.68
N GLY A 418 64.26 -19.66 18.92
CA GLY A 418 63.15 -18.77 19.25
C GLY A 418 63.39 -17.29 18.97
N SER A 419 64.46 -16.92 18.27
CA SER A 419 64.69 -15.56 17.79
C SER A 419 64.85 -15.51 16.27
N CYS A 420 64.37 -14.44 15.65
CA CYS A 420 64.54 -14.20 14.23
C CYS A 420 65.97 -13.75 13.94
N CYS A 421 66.75 -14.60 13.28
CA CYS A 421 68.12 -14.35 12.91
C CYS A 421 68.21 -13.96 11.44
N PRO A 422 68.81 -12.81 11.07
CA PRO A 422 69.06 -12.52 9.67
C PRO A 422 69.85 -13.66 9.00
N LYS A 423 69.46 -14.05 7.78
CA LYS A 423 70.04 -15.19 7.06
C LYS A 423 71.57 -15.07 6.98
N GLU A 424 72.09 -13.86 6.80
CA GLU A 424 73.53 -13.53 6.76
C GLU A 424 74.31 -13.73 8.06
N ARG A 425 73.59 -13.90 9.17
CA ARG A 425 74.16 -14.21 10.49
C ARG A 425 73.84 -15.63 10.95
N SER A 426 73.08 -16.40 10.16
CA SER A 426 72.76 -17.79 10.50
C SER A 426 73.98 -18.70 10.36
N CYS A 427 74.30 -19.47 11.41
CA CYS A 427 75.48 -20.33 11.45
C CYS A 427 75.19 -21.66 12.16
N GLY A 428 74.77 -22.67 11.39
CA GLY A 428 74.57 -24.03 11.92
C GLY A 428 73.57 -24.14 13.08
N GLY A 429 72.56 -23.26 13.14
CA GLY A 429 71.62 -23.20 14.26
C GLY A 429 72.05 -22.29 15.42
N VAL A 430 73.03 -21.41 15.21
CA VAL A 430 73.34 -20.27 16.10
C VAL A 430 73.21 -18.97 15.29
N CYS A 431 72.71 -17.91 15.92
CA CYS A 431 72.72 -16.58 15.32
C CYS A 431 73.99 -15.85 15.73
N CYS A 432 74.88 -15.57 14.78
CA CYS A 432 76.09 -14.80 15.07
C CYS A 432 75.74 -13.42 15.60
N PRO A 433 76.48 -12.85 16.57
CA PRO A 433 76.28 -11.48 17.06
C PRO A 433 76.34 -10.43 15.94
N SER A 434 75.80 -9.23 16.19
CA SER A 434 75.87 -8.12 15.23
C SER A 434 77.32 -7.82 14.85
N GLY A 435 77.59 -7.63 13.56
CA GLY A 435 78.95 -7.44 13.03
C GLY A 435 79.76 -8.73 12.88
N GLN A 436 79.21 -9.91 13.18
CA GLN A 436 79.87 -11.20 12.95
C GLN A 436 79.16 -12.00 11.86
N ARG A 437 79.96 -12.77 11.10
CA ARG A 437 79.49 -13.65 10.03
C ARG A 437 79.79 -15.12 10.36
N CYS A 438 79.08 -16.05 9.71
CA CYS A 438 79.36 -17.47 9.88
C CYS A 438 80.65 -17.87 9.15
N SER A 439 81.64 -18.40 9.88
CA SER A 439 82.86 -18.93 9.29
C SER A 439 82.79 -20.42 9.01
N ASP A 440 82.16 -21.19 9.90
CA ASP A 440 82.02 -22.64 9.80
C ASP A 440 80.64 -23.06 10.36
N PRO A 441 79.67 -23.40 9.48
CA PRO A 441 78.34 -23.83 9.90
C PRO A 441 78.35 -25.14 10.70
N ALA A 442 79.27 -26.07 10.44
CA ALA A 442 79.31 -27.36 11.14
C ALA A 442 79.78 -27.18 12.59
N LYS A 443 80.74 -26.27 12.81
CA LYS A 443 81.25 -25.93 14.14
C LYS A 443 80.49 -24.81 14.84
N LYS A 444 79.53 -24.18 14.15
CA LYS A 444 78.74 -23.03 14.64
C LYS A 444 79.64 -21.84 15.03
N THR A 445 80.73 -21.65 14.29
CA THR A 445 81.75 -20.63 14.61
C THR A 445 81.44 -19.32 13.88
N CYS A 446 81.41 -18.23 14.64
CA CYS A 446 81.21 -16.87 14.15
C CYS A 446 82.53 -16.09 14.19
N VAL A 447 82.77 -15.26 13.18
CA VAL A 447 83.97 -14.41 13.08
C VAL A 447 83.53 -12.97 12.84
N ALA A 448 84.14 -12.03 13.58
CA ALA A 448 83.89 -10.61 13.42
C ALA A 448 84.32 -10.12 12.03
N CYS A 449 83.49 -9.26 11.44
CA CYS A 449 83.88 -8.52 10.26
C CYS A 449 84.90 -7.44 10.60
N PRO A 450 85.85 -7.15 9.69
CA PRO A 450 86.75 -6.02 9.86
C PRO A 450 85.98 -4.70 10.07
N PRO A 451 86.59 -3.68 10.68
CA PRO A 451 85.97 -2.36 10.83
C PRO A 451 85.41 -1.84 9.50
N ALA A 452 84.25 -1.20 9.55
CA ALA A 452 83.50 -0.69 8.39
C ALA A 452 82.96 -1.75 7.41
N LYS A 453 82.96 -3.05 7.78
CA LYS A 453 82.32 -4.11 7.01
C LYS A 453 81.17 -4.77 7.77
N VAL A 454 80.13 -5.17 7.05
CA VAL A 454 78.96 -5.88 7.57
C VAL A 454 78.92 -7.33 7.05
N PRO A 455 78.36 -8.28 7.83
CA PRO A 455 78.10 -9.64 7.38
C PRO A 455 77.20 -9.63 6.15
N CYS A 456 77.47 -10.52 5.20
CA CYS A 456 76.70 -10.61 3.98
C CYS A 456 76.62 -12.04 3.47
N LEU A 457 75.43 -12.47 3.03
CA LEU A 457 75.21 -13.82 2.51
C LEU A 457 75.00 -13.78 0.99
N PRO A 458 75.87 -14.45 0.21
CA PRO A 458 75.56 -14.66 -1.20
C PRO A 458 74.43 -15.67 -1.37
N SER A 459 73.80 -15.67 -2.55
CA SER A 459 72.74 -16.63 -2.92
C SER A 459 73.21 -18.10 -2.85
N SER A 460 74.53 -18.34 -2.87
CA SER A 460 75.15 -19.63 -2.61
C SER A 460 76.56 -19.45 -2.01
N GLY A 461 76.97 -20.34 -1.10
CA GLY A 461 78.32 -20.35 -0.53
C GLY A 461 78.46 -19.69 0.85
N ALA A 462 79.71 -19.48 1.28
CA ALA A 462 80.01 -18.99 2.62
C ALA A 462 79.71 -17.48 2.77
N SER A 463 79.31 -17.07 3.98
CA SER A 463 79.10 -15.64 4.28
C SER A 463 80.41 -14.85 4.15
N LEU A 464 80.30 -13.59 3.73
CA LEU A 464 81.41 -12.66 3.51
C LEU A 464 81.27 -11.42 4.41
N CYS A 465 82.34 -10.63 4.50
CA CYS A 465 82.30 -9.30 5.11
C CYS A 465 82.49 -8.26 4.01
N CYS A 466 81.44 -7.47 3.76
CA CYS A 466 81.41 -6.51 2.67
C CYS A 466 81.16 -5.10 3.22
N ALA A 467 81.41 -4.07 2.40
CA ALA A 467 80.99 -2.72 2.78
C ALA A 467 79.46 -2.69 2.98
N PRO A 468 78.91 -1.80 3.82
CA PRO A 468 77.46 -1.62 3.90
C PRO A 468 76.88 -1.30 2.51
N ASP A 469 75.65 -1.74 2.28
CA ASP A 469 74.85 -1.47 1.07
C ASP A 469 75.44 -1.98 -0.27
N VAL A 470 76.35 -2.97 -0.24
CA VAL A 470 76.83 -3.63 -1.46
C VAL A 470 76.25 -5.03 -1.64
N ALA A 471 76.05 -5.43 -2.90
CA ALA A 471 75.65 -6.80 -3.23
C ALA A 471 76.78 -7.80 -2.97
N CYS A 472 76.42 -9.01 -2.54
CA CYS A 472 77.38 -10.06 -2.21
C CYS A 472 77.21 -11.25 -3.13
N CYS A 473 78.26 -11.54 -3.88
CA CYS A 473 78.35 -12.70 -4.74
C CYS A 473 79.12 -13.82 -4.04
N PRO A 474 78.91 -15.08 -4.45
CA PRO A 474 79.73 -16.20 -4.00
C PRO A 474 81.23 -15.87 -4.17
N GLY A 475 81.91 -15.68 -3.05
CA GLY A 475 83.35 -15.35 -2.98
C GLY A 475 83.75 -13.89 -3.20
N VAL A 476 82.85 -12.95 -3.51
CA VAL A 476 83.23 -11.55 -3.79
C VAL A 476 82.18 -10.52 -3.33
N CYS A 477 82.65 -9.39 -2.79
CA CYS A 477 81.83 -8.22 -2.49
C CYS A 477 81.81 -7.28 -3.70
N CYS A 478 80.64 -6.89 -4.17
CA CYS A 478 80.53 -5.96 -5.29
C CYS A 478 80.82 -4.52 -4.85
N GLN A 479 81.08 -3.65 -5.84
CA GLN A 479 81.18 -2.20 -5.60
C GLN A 479 79.77 -1.60 -5.38
N PRO A 480 79.65 -0.45 -4.70
CA PRO A 480 78.37 0.25 -4.57
C PRO A 480 77.68 0.46 -5.94
N GLY A 481 76.39 0.15 -6.01
CA GLY A 481 75.60 0.24 -7.25
C GLY A 481 75.73 -0.94 -8.22
N GLN A 482 76.58 -1.93 -7.92
CA GLN A 482 76.65 -3.20 -8.67
C GLN A 482 75.72 -4.26 -8.05
N VAL A 483 75.17 -5.12 -8.90
CA VAL A 483 74.40 -6.30 -8.50
C VAL A 483 75.15 -7.59 -8.83
N CYS A 484 74.75 -8.67 -8.17
CA CYS A 484 75.32 -9.99 -8.44
C CYS A 484 74.66 -10.64 -9.65
N ASN A 485 75.39 -10.76 -10.76
CA ASN A 485 74.89 -11.36 -12.00
C ASN A 485 75.43 -12.78 -12.17
N SER A 486 74.57 -13.72 -12.61
CA SER A 486 75.00 -15.08 -12.96
C SER A 486 75.75 -15.07 -14.29
N ALA A 487 76.99 -15.56 -14.30
CA ALA A 487 77.84 -15.68 -15.49
C ALA A 487 77.78 -17.10 -16.12
N GLY A 488 76.80 -17.92 -15.72
CA GLY A 488 76.71 -19.33 -16.11
C GLY A 488 77.60 -20.28 -15.27
N ALA A 489 77.27 -21.57 -15.28
CA ALA A 489 78.01 -22.63 -14.58
C ALA A 489 78.29 -22.38 -13.07
N GLY A 490 77.34 -21.73 -12.37
CA GLY A 490 77.49 -21.41 -10.94
C GLY A 490 78.52 -20.31 -10.62
N LYS A 491 79.04 -19.62 -11.64
CA LYS A 491 79.91 -18.45 -11.45
C LYS A 491 79.05 -17.19 -11.41
N PHE A 492 79.44 -16.27 -10.51
CA PHE A 492 78.77 -15.00 -10.33
C PHE A 492 79.78 -13.86 -10.48
N VAL A 493 79.36 -12.79 -11.11
CA VAL A 493 80.18 -11.60 -11.35
C VAL A 493 79.43 -10.34 -10.93
N CYS A 494 80.16 -9.39 -10.37
CA CYS A 494 79.62 -8.08 -10.05
C CYS A 494 79.52 -7.24 -11.32
N GLY A 495 78.32 -6.73 -11.61
CA GLY A 495 78.08 -5.88 -12.78
C GLY A 495 76.99 -4.86 -12.52
N PRO A 496 76.76 -3.92 -13.45
CA PRO A 496 75.65 -2.99 -13.35
C PRO A 496 74.30 -3.75 -13.33
N PRO A 497 73.24 -3.17 -12.73
CA PRO A 497 71.90 -3.73 -12.75
C PRO A 497 71.47 -3.99 -14.19
N GLN A 498 71.19 -5.25 -14.53
CA GLN A 498 70.66 -5.59 -15.84
C GLN A 498 69.20 -5.13 -15.88
N VAL A 499 68.89 -4.18 -16.76
CA VAL A 499 67.49 -3.83 -17.06
C VAL A 499 66.91 -5.01 -17.83
N ILE A 500 66.11 -5.83 -17.16
CA ILE A 500 65.32 -6.87 -17.83
C ILE A 500 64.32 -6.13 -18.72
N LYS A 501 64.54 -6.17 -20.04
CA LYS A 501 63.60 -5.65 -21.04
C LYS A 501 62.47 -6.63 -21.27
#